data_AF-A0A8S1IYR7-F1
#
_entry.id   AF-A0A8S1IYR7-F1
#
_cell.length_a   1.000
_cell.length_b   1.000
_cell.length_c   1.000
_cell.angle_alpha   90.00
_cell.angle_beta   90.00
_cell.angle_gamma   90.00
#
_symmetry.space_group_name_H-M   'P 1'
#
loop_
_entity.id
_entity.type
_entity.pdbx_description
1 polymer ?
#
loop_
_entity_poly.entity_id
_entity_poly.type
_entity_poly.pdbx_seq_one_letter_code
_entity_poly.pdbx_strand_id
1 'polypeptide(L)'
;LFSAVHPSHYLSPTDELWKLTEVFLNFPGNTNYPLHATFLNLAQGQQANLGNQADRSFQEWLSVKEAAKGLAGVAEGLVPVDAAGFPDLRDRMLAQTETLGNQKAWIEKLQALVDGFRRMQEEKVTDRLRQMQENIESHRHRLLKVVRKLDNLEYKFAKEWHQGRYTLMDTQRTQSQLQQYEQELNPLSGGGLKDRVDALARLARLRKGPQAGPQGPPQIGLADQEDLVEVYHFLQGHVDGARAMQDTVRRLKRDMTMMMEGGRRDDTGA
;
A
#
# COMPACT_ATOMS: atom_id res chain seq x y z
N LEU A 1 12.44 -25.03 37.24
CA LEU A 1 13.28 -25.75 38.22
C LEU A 1 12.33 -26.44 39.18
N PHE A 2 12.13 -27.74 39.02
CA PHE A 2 11.31 -28.53 39.95
C PHE A 2 12.07 -28.64 41.27
N SER A 3 11.58 -27.99 42.33
CA SER A 3 12.11 -28.24 43.66
C SER A 3 11.70 -29.65 44.09
N ALA A 4 12.70 -30.48 44.37
CA ALA A 4 12.49 -31.81 44.88
C ALA A 4 11.87 -31.72 46.28
N VAL A 5 10.62 -32.17 46.41
CA VAL A 5 9.99 -32.41 47.70
C VAL A 5 10.64 -33.67 48.28
N HIS A 6 11.40 -33.50 49.36
CA HIS A 6 11.95 -34.61 50.13
C HIS A 6 10.79 -35.48 50.69
N PRO A 7 10.83 -36.82 50.53
CA PRO A 7 9.82 -37.70 51.10
C PRO A 7 10.24 -38.03 52.53
N SER A 8 9.70 -37.32 53.50
CA SER A 8 9.86 -37.69 54.91
C SER A 8 8.52 -37.52 55.63
N HIS A 9 8.09 -38.63 56.24
CA HIS A 9 6.84 -38.91 56.95
C HIS A 9 5.74 -39.55 56.08
N TYR A 10 5.53 -40.85 56.28
CA TYR A 10 4.32 -41.58 55.88
C TYR A 10 3.12 -40.84 56.47
N LEU A 11 2.42 -40.08 55.64
CA LEU A 11 1.13 -39.52 55.96
C LEU A 11 0.13 -40.67 55.98
N SER A 12 -0.80 -40.65 56.94
CA SER A 12 -1.94 -41.57 56.88
C SER A 12 -2.63 -41.39 55.52
N PRO A 13 -3.17 -42.45 54.88
CA PRO A 13 -3.93 -42.31 53.64
C PRO A 13 -5.06 -41.27 53.72
N THR A 14 -5.61 -41.06 54.92
CA THR A 14 -6.57 -39.98 55.20
C THR A 14 -5.95 -38.59 55.07
N ASP A 15 -4.72 -38.41 55.55
CA ASP A 15 -4.01 -37.13 55.52
C ASP A 15 -3.50 -36.82 54.12
N GLU A 16 -3.15 -37.84 53.33
CA GLU A 16 -2.83 -37.70 51.91
C GLU A 16 -4.06 -37.29 51.10
N LEU A 17 -5.23 -37.90 51.36
CA LEU A 17 -6.49 -37.49 50.74
C LEU A 17 -6.89 -36.08 51.15
N TRP A 18 -6.74 -35.71 52.43
CA TRP A 18 -6.99 -34.34 52.90
C TRP A 18 -6.04 -33.34 52.23
N LYS A 19 -4.75 -33.64 52.13
CA LYS A 19 -3.78 -32.80 51.41
C LYS A 19 -4.11 -32.68 49.93
N LEU A 20 -4.50 -33.76 49.26
CA LEU A 20 -4.93 -33.69 47.87
C LEU A 20 -6.20 -32.83 47.73
N THR A 21 -7.17 -32.97 48.63
CA THR A 21 -8.35 -32.10 48.61
C THR A 21 -7.99 -30.64 48.84
N GLU A 22 -7.11 -30.31 49.79
CA GLU A 22 -6.63 -28.94 50.03
C GLU A 22 -5.87 -28.37 48.83
N VAL A 23 -5.07 -29.19 48.15
CA VAL A 23 -4.30 -28.79 46.96
C VAL A 23 -5.20 -28.54 45.74
N PHE A 24 -6.32 -29.25 45.61
CA PHE A 24 -7.25 -29.10 44.49
C PHE A 24 -8.48 -28.23 44.78
N LEU A 25 -8.65 -27.77 46.02
CA LEU A 25 -9.68 -26.81 46.39
C LEU A 25 -9.29 -25.42 45.88
N ASN A 26 -10.07 -24.92 44.91
CA ASN A 26 -9.90 -23.62 44.30
C ASN A 26 -10.44 -22.51 45.22
N PHE A 27 -9.66 -22.13 46.24
CA PHE A 27 -9.92 -20.96 47.07
C PHE A 27 -8.96 -19.82 46.67
N PRO A 28 -9.42 -18.55 46.70
CA PRO A 28 -8.54 -17.40 46.48
C PRO A 28 -7.41 -17.40 47.53
N GLY A 29 -6.15 -17.37 47.08
CA GLY A 29 -4.97 -17.46 47.94
C GLY A 29 -4.30 -18.85 48.04
N ASN A 30 -4.78 -19.88 47.33
CA ASN A 30 -4.12 -21.18 47.32
C ASN A 30 -2.85 -21.17 46.46
N THR A 31 -1.71 -20.81 47.06
CA THR A 31 -0.39 -20.80 46.41
C THR A 31 0.13 -22.19 46.03
N ASN A 32 -0.45 -23.26 46.61
CA ASN A 32 -0.08 -24.64 46.34
C ASN A 32 -0.94 -25.29 45.24
N TYR A 33 -1.83 -24.52 44.61
CA TYR A 33 -2.70 -25.03 43.56
C TYR A 33 -1.88 -25.39 42.30
N PRO A 34 -1.94 -26.64 41.81
CA PRO A 34 -1.01 -27.13 40.79
C PRO A 34 -1.27 -26.57 39.38
N LEU A 35 -2.47 -26.02 39.15
CA LEU A 35 -2.88 -25.44 37.86
C LEU A 35 -2.89 -23.91 37.93
N HIS A 36 -1.78 -23.34 38.39
CA HIS A 36 -1.56 -21.89 38.40
C HIS A 36 -0.76 -21.47 37.16
N ALA A 37 -1.29 -20.53 36.39
CA ALA A 37 -0.65 -20.00 35.19
C ALA A 37 -0.57 -18.47 35.24
N THR A 38 0.49 -17.92 34.67
CA THR A 38 0.66 -16.46 34.53
C THR A 38 0.49 -16.08 33.08
N PHE A 39 -0.38 -15.12 32.80
CA PHE A 39 -0.59 -14.60 31.45
C PHE A 39 -0.24 -13.12 31.41
N LEU A 40 0.18 -12.65 30.24
CA LEU A 40 0.46 -11.24 30.00
C LEU A 40 -0.75 -10.62 29.31
N ASN A 41 -1.36 -9.60 29.93
CA ASN A 41 -2.48 -8.87 29.35
C ASN A 41 -2.07 -7.43 29.02
N LEU A 42 -2.60 -6.86 27.94
CA LEU A 42 -2.35 -5.48 27.56
C LEU A 42 -3.19 -4.55 28.41
N ALA A 43 -2.57 -3.79 29.31
CA ALA A 43 -3.21 -2.75 30.08
C ALA A 43 -2.89 -1.38 29.47
N GLN A 44 -3.91 -0.58 29.22
CA GLN A 44 -3.75 0.81 28.75
C GLN A 44 -3.92 1.80 29.91
N GLY A 45 -3.11 2.86 29.93
CA GLY A 45 -3.24 3.97 30.89
C GLY A 45 -2.89 3.59 32.33
N GLN A 46 -3.66 4.09 33.31
CA GLN A 46 -3.38 3.90 34.75
C GLN A 46 -3.47 2.43 35.20
N GLN A 47 -4.06 1.53 34.40
CA GLN A 47 -4.09 0.11 34.71
C GLN A 47 -2.75 -0.61 34.51
N ALA A 48 -1.82 -0.03 33.75
CA ALA A 48 -0.44 -0.53 33.65
C ALA A 48 0.36 -0.36 34.96
N ASN A 49 -0.14 0.51 35.85
CA ASN A 49 0.40 0.80 37.18
C ASN A 49 -0.37 0.08 38.29
N LEU A 50 -1.36 -0.76 37.98
CA LEU A 50 -1.99 -1.61 38.98
C LEU A 50 -0.93 -2.60 39.45
N GLY A 51 -0.36 -2.29 40.61
CA GLY A 51 0.57 -3.15 41.31
C GLY A 51 -0.08 -4.50 41.63
N ASN A 52 0.80 -5.47 41.86
CA ASN A 52 0.58 -6.78 42.44
C ASN A 52 -0.87 -7.04 42.91
N GLN A 53 -1.67 -7.64 42.02
CA GLN A 53 -2.95 -8.18 42.43
C GLN A 53 -2.68 -9.42 43.29
N ALA A 54 -3.41 -9.49 44.40
CA ALA A 54 -3.22 -10.33 45.58
C ALA A 54 -2.52 -11.68 45.34
N ASP A 55 -1.57 -11.99 46.25
CA ASP A 55 -0.98 -13.31 46.55
C ASP A 55 0.44 -13.62 46.06
N ARG A 56 1.08 -12.78 45.23
CA ARG A 56 2.53 -12.89 44.95
C ARG A 56 3.37 -11.92 45.76
N SER A 57 4.66 -12.20 45.92
CA SER A 57 5.60 -11.17 46.38
C SER A 57 5.85 -10.14 45.26
N PHE A 58 6.09 -8.89 45.65
CA PHE A 58 6.39 -7.82 44.69
C PHE A 58 7.62 -8.13 43.82
N GLN A 59 8.59 -8.86 44.37
CA GLN A 59 9.79 -9.29 43.65
C GLN A 59 9.48 -10.34 42.57
N GLU A 60 8.58 -11.29 42.83
CA GLU A 60 8.15 -12.27 41.83
C GLU A 60 7.37 -11.60 40.70
N TRP A 61 6.47 -10.67 41.03
CA TRP A 61 5.73 -9.88 40.03
C TRP A 61 6.67 -9.07 39.12
N LEU A 62 7.68 -8.42 39.71
CA LEU A 62 8.72 -7.72 38.96
C LEU A 62 9.52 -8.66 38.08
N SER A 63 9.93 -9.83 38.59
CA SER A 63 10.72 -10.79 37.82
C SER A 63 9.97 -11.32 36.58
N VAL A 64 8.65 -11.53 36.69
CA VAL A 64 7.80 -11.95 35.57
C VAL A 64 7.66 -10.82 34.55
N LYS A 65 7.50 -9.59 35.03
CA LYS A 65 7.42 -8.39 34.18
C LYS A 65 8.74 -8.12 33.45
N GLU A 66 9.88 -8.35 34.09
CA GLU A 66 11.20 -8.22 33.49
C GLU A 66 11.49 -9.34 32.48
N ALA A 67 11.13 -10.58 32.81
CA ALA A 67 11.20 -11.70 31.87
C ALA A 67 10.35 -11.44 30.62
N ALA A 68 9.15 -10.86 30.79
CA ALA A 68 8.28 -10.48 29.69
C ALA A 68 8.87 -9.39 28.78
N LYS A 69 9.60 -8.41 29.33
CA LYS A 69 10.28 -7.36 28.54
C LYS A 69 11.39 -7.91 27.63
N GLY A 70 11.97 -9.07 27.97
CA GLY A 70 13.04 -9.71 27.20
C GLY A 70 12.58 -10.51 25.97
N LEU A 71 11.27 -10.73 25.80
CA LEU A 71 10.72 -11.40 24.62
C LEU A 71 10.57 -10.39 23.48
N ALA A 72 11.23 -10.67 22.35
CA ALA A 72 11.15 -9.84 21.14
C ALA A 72 9.69 -9.67 20.69
N GLY A 73 9.24 -8.41 20.55
CA GLY A 73 7.89 -8.07 20.10
C GLY A 73 6.88 -7.72 21.20
N VAL A 74 7.30 -7.66 22.48
CA VAL A 74 6.42 -7.27 23.59
C VAL A 74 6.18 -5.75 23.61
N ALA A 75 4.90 -5.37 23.43
CA ALA A 75 4.44 -3.99 23.50
C ALA A 75 4.53 -3.41 24.92
N GLU A 76 4.82 -2.10 25.02
CA GLU A 76 4.72 -1.36 26.27
C GLU A 76 3.29 -1.46 26.83
N GLY A 77 3.16 -1.80 28.12
CA GLY A 77 1.85 -1.91 28.80
C GLY A 77 1.37 -3.33 29.10
N LEU A 78 2.15 -4.38 28.85
CA LEU A 78 1.81 -5.73 29.33
C LEU A 78 1.94 -5.82 30.87
N VAL A 79 0.89 -6.34 31.50
CA VAL A 79 0.80 -6.59 32.95
C VAL A 79 0.56 -8.08 33.17
N PRO A 80 1.32 -8.74 34.07
CA PRO A 80 1.05 -10.12 34.42
C PRO A 80 -0.27 -10.22 35.20
N VAL A 81 -1.11 -11.15 34.78
CA VAL A 81 -2.38 -11.48 35.41
C VAL A 81 -2.38 -12.97 35.68
N ASP A 82 -2.67 -13.33 36.91
CA ASP A 82 -2.69 -14.71 37.36
C ASP A 82 -3.99 -15.39 36.93
N ALA A 83 -3.93 -16.71 36.84
CA ALA A 83 -5.06 -17.56 36.54
C ALA A 83 -4.93 -18.83 37.37
N ALA A 84 -5.93 -19.10 38.19
CA ALA A 84 -6.02 -20.28 39.03
C ALA A 84 -7.09 -21.23 38.46
N GLY A 85 -6.61 -22.26 37.77
CA GLY A 85 -7.43 -23.40 37.35
C GLY A 85 -8.28 -23.16 36.11
N PHE A 86 -9.16 -24.13 35.87
CA PHE A 86 -9.98 -24.18 34.66
C PHE A 86 -11.01 -23.04 34.51
N PRO A 87 -11.63 -22.50 35.58
CA PRO A 87 -12.56 -21.37 35.44
C PRO A 87 -11.91 -20.14 34.79
N ASP A 88 -10.73 -19.73 35.26
CA ASP A 88 -10.01 -18.56 34.73
C ASP A 88 -9.52 -18.80 33.30
N LEU A 89 -9.12 -20.04 32.97
CA LEU A 89 -8.78 -20.41 31.60
C LEU A 89 -10.00 -20.33 30.66
N ARG A 90 -11.18 -20.75 31.13
CA ARG A 90 -12.43 -20.66 30.38
C ARG A 90 -12.79 -19.19 30.11
N ASP A 91 -12.68 -18.34 31.13
CA ASP A 91 -13.04 -16.93 30.99
C ASP A 91 -12.07 -16.18 30.07
N ARG A 92 -10.77 -16.54 30.10
CA ARG A 92 -9.78 -16.06 29.12
C ARG A 92 -10.08 -16.53 27.70
N MET A 93 -10.44 -17.80 27.53
CA MET A 93 -10.83 -18.32 26.22
C MET A 93 -12.05 -17.55 25.67
N LEU A 94 -13.05 -17.28 26.51
CA LEU A 94 -14.22 -16.48 26.12
C LEU A 94 -13.80 -15.05 25.70
N ALA A 95 -12.95 -14.38 26.48
CA ALA A 95 -12.43 -13.06 26.13
C ALA A 95 -11.61 -13.07 24.81
N GLN A 96 -10.83 -14.12 24.56
CA GLN A 96 -10.13 -14.31 23.30
C GLN A 96 -11.09 -14.51 22.12
N THR A 97 -12.15 -15.29 22.29
CA THR A 97 -13.15 -15.47 21.23
C THR A 97 -13.91 -14.19 20.91
N GLU A 98 -14.23 -13.38 21.92
CA GLU A 98 -14.87 -12.09 21.75
C GLU A 98 -13.96 -11.09 21.02
N THR A 99 -12.69 -10.99 21.44
CA THR A 99 -11.71 -10.11 20.80
C THR A 99 -11.44 -10.50 19.35
N LEU A 100 -11.35 -11.80 19.05
CA LEU A 100 -11.26 -12.30 17.67
C LEU A 100 -12.49 -11.93 16.84
N GLY A 101 -13.70 -12.03 17.42
CA GLY A 101 -14.93 -11.58 16.77
C GLY A 101 -14.90 -10.08 16.44
N ASN A 102 -14.46 -9.26 17.40
CA ASN A 102 -14.32 -7.81 17.21
C ASN A 102 -13.26 -7.45 16.15
N GLN A 103 -12.11 -8.13 16.16
CA GLN A 103 -11.06 -7.95 15.15
C GLN A 103 -11.54 -8.33 13.76
N LYS A 104 -12.25 -9.46 13.63
CA LYS A 104 -12.83 -9.89 12.36
C LYS A 104 -13.81 -8.85 11.82
N ALA A 105 -14.73 -8.37 12.66
CA ALA A 105 -15.69 -7.33 12.27
C ALA A 105 -15.00 -6.01 11.87
N TRP A 106 -13.88 -5.66 12.51
CA TRP A 106 -13.08 -4.50 12.15
C TRP A 106 -12.38 -4.67 10.80
N ILE A 107 -11.80 -5.85 10.54
CA ILE A 107 -11.18 -6.19 9.26
C ILE A 107 -12.23 -6.15 8.13
N GLU A 108 -13.41 -6.72 8.34
CA GLU A 108 -14.52 -6.67 7.36
C GLU A 108 -14.93 -5.23 7.03
N LYS A 109 -15.02 -4.36 8.05
CA LYS A 109 -15.28 -2.92 7.83
C LYS A 109 -14.18 -2.24 7.03
N LEU A 110 -12.91 -2.54 7.33
CA LEU A 110 -11.78 -2.00 6.58
C LEU A 110 -11.79 -2.47 5.13
N GLN A 111 -12.09 -3.74 4.87
CA GLN A 111 -12.22 -4.28 3.52
C GLN A 111 -13.32 -3.56 2.75
N ALA A 112 -14.50 -3.37 3.36
CA ALA A 112 -15.59 -2.61 2.74
C ALA A 112 -15.20 -1.15 2.41
N LEU A 113 -14.42 -0.50 3.27
CA LEU A 113 -13.89 0.84 3.00
C LEU A 113 -12.89 0.84 1.84
N VAL A 114 -11.95 -0.11 1.82
CA VAL A 114 -10.95 -0.25 0.75
C VAL A 114 -11.64 -0.50 -0.59
N ASP A 115 -12.64 -1.38 -0.63
CA ASP A 115 -13.44 -1.64 -1.83
C ASP A 115 -14.23 -0.40 -2.27
N GLY A 116 -14.78 0.35 -1.31
CA GLY A 116 -15.42 1.64 -1.57
C GLY A 116 -14.47 2.66 -2.20
N PHE A 117 -13.24 2.78 -1.67
CA PHE A 117 -12.20 3.64 -2.24
C PHE A 117 -11.79 3.19 -3.64
N ARG A 118 -11.62 1.88 -3.84
CA ARG A 118 -11.25 1.31 -5.14
C ARG A 118 -12.30 1.61 -6.20
N ARG A 119 -13.59 1.38 -5.91
CA ARG A 119 -14.69 1.73 -6.83
C ARG A 119 -14.73 3.22 -7.13
N MET A 120 -14.58 4.07 -6.10
CA MET A 120 -14.51 5.52 -6.30
C MET A 120 -13.34 5.92 -7.21
N GLN A 121 -12.18 5.29 -7.05
CA GLN A 121 -11.00 5.55 -7.88
C GLN A 121 -11.23 5.09 -9.32
N GLU A 122 -11.71 3.86 -9.51
CA GLU A 122 -11.91 3.23 -10.82
C GLU A 122 -13.08 3.81 -11.63
N GLU A 123 -14.13 4.31 -10.98
CA GLU A 123 -15.32 4.84 -11.68
C GLU A 123 -15.31 6.37 -11.78
N LYS A 124 -14.92 7.08 -10.71
CA LYS A 124 -15.09 8.55 -10.67
C LYS A 124 -13.83 9.30 -11.05
N VAL A 125 -12.66 8.81 -10.65
CA VAL A 125 -11.42 9.55 -10.83
C VAL A 125 -10.86 9.34 -12.24
N THR A 126 -10.76 8.10 -12.68
CA THR A 126 -10.30 7.71 -14.03
C THR A 126 -11.17 8.33 -15.13
N ASP A 127 -12.50 8.20 -15.03
CA ASP A 127 -13.42 8.74 -16.04
C ASP A 127 -13.38 10.26 -16.08
N ARG A 128 -13.35 10.91 -14.90
CA ARG A 128 -13.21 12.36 -14.83
C ARG A 128 -11.87 12.83 -15.37
N LEU A 129 -10.79 12.08 -15.13
CA LEU A 129 -9.47 12.40 -15.65
C LEU A 129 -9.44 12.26 -17.18
N ARG A 130 -10.06 11.22 -17.73
CA ARG A 130 -10.24 11.04 -19.18
C ARG A 130 -11.05 12.20 -19.78
N GLN A 131 -12.18 12.53 -19.17
CA GLN A 131 -13.02 13.65 -19.60
C GLN A 131 -12.27 14.99 -19.52
N MET A 132 -11.47 15.21 -18.47
CA MET A 132 -10.63 16.40 -18.36
C MET A 132 -9.56 16.45 -19.46
N GLN A 133 -8.93 15.32 -19.81
CA GLN A 133 -7.98 15.25 -20.92
C GLN A 133 -8.65 15.58 -22.27
N GLU A 134 -9.78 14.95 -22.57
CA GLU A 134 -10.59 15.23 -23.77
C GLU A 134 -10.99 16.72 -23.83
N ASN A 135 -11.41 17.28 -22.70
CA ASN A 135 -11.73 18.71 -22.59
C ASN A 135 -10.50 19.58 -22.83
N ILE A 136 -9.34 19.27 -22.24
CA ILE A 136 -8.10 20.03 -22.44
C ILE A 136 -7.71 20.05 -23.92
N GLU A 137 -7.78 18.90 -24.61
CA GLU A 137 -7.49 18.81 -26.05
C GLU A 137 -8.47 19.65 -26.88
N SER A 138 -9.76 19.55 -26.57
CA SER A 138 -10.81 20.36 -27.20
C SER A 138 -10.58 21.86 -27.01
N HIS A 139 -10.24 22.29 -25.79
CA HIS A 139 -9.94 23.70 -25.50
C HIS A 139 -8.65 24.16 -26.17
N ARG A 140 -7.58 23.35 -26.18
CA ARG A 140 -6.35 23.64 -26.93
C ARG A 140 -6.64 23.85 -28.41
N HIS A 141 -7.48 23.00 -29.00
CA HIS A 141 -7.87 23.12 -30.40
C HIS A 141 -8.71 24.38 -30.66
N ARG A 142 -9.65 24.71 -29.77
CA ARG A 142 -10.44 25.96 -29.85
C ARG A 142 -9.56 27.20 -29.71
N LEU A 143 -8.64 27.21 -28.76
CA LEU A 143 -7.67 28.29 -28.57
C LEU A 143 -6.81 28.47 -29.82
N LEU A 144 -6.27 27.38 -30.39
CA LEU A 144 -5.50 27.43 -31.63
C LEU A 144 -6.33 28.03 -32.78
N LYS A 145 -7.62 27.71 -32.89
CA LYS A 145 -8.52 28.32 -33.89
C LYS A 145 -8.71 29.81 -33.67
N VAL A 146 -8.87 30.25 -32.42
CA VAL A 146 -9.02 31.66 -32.07
C VAL A 146 -7.74 32.43 -32.36
N VAL A 147 -6.59 31.91 -31.93
CA VAL A 147 -5.27 32.50 -32.21
C VAL A 147 -5.05 32.64 -33.72
N ARG A 148 -5.31 31.60 -34.51
CA ARG A 148 -5.22 31.69 -35.98
C ARG A 148 -6.14 32.74 -36.60
N LYS A 149 -7.33 32.97 -36.02
CA LYS A 149 -8.23 34.03 -36.48
C LYS A 149 -7.71 35.42 -36.11
N LEU A 150 -7.13 35.57 -34.92
CA LEU A 150 -6.48 36.80 -34.49
C LEU A 150 -5.27 37.10 -35.36
N ASP A 151 -4.37 36.13 -35.58
CA ASP A 151 -3.20 36.27 -36.46
C ASP A 151 -3.60 36.71 -37.87
N ASN A 152 -4.70 36.17 -38.42
CA ASN A 152 -5.21 36.55 -39.72
C ASN A 152 -5.77 37.99 -39.75
N LEU A 153 -6.48 38.39 -38.69
CA LEU A 153 -6.95 39.78 -38.56
C LEU A 153 -5.76 40.74 -38.42
N GLU A 154 -4.81 40.44 -37.56
CA GLU A 154 -3.58 41.22 -37.38
C GLU A 154 -2.78 41.31 -38.69
N TYR A 155 -2.68 40.22 -39.45
CA TYR A 155 -2.07 40.23 -40.77
C TYR A 155 -2.79 41.16 -41.75
N LYS A 156 -4.14 41.12 -41.80
CA LYS A 156 -4.93 42.02 -42.65
C LYS A 156 -4.73 43.48 -42.26
N PHE A 157 -4.79 43.79 -40.97
CA PHE A 157 -4.53 45.15 -40.46
C PHE A 157 -3.10 45.61 -40.76
N ALA A 158 -2.08 44.78 -40.51
CA ALA A 158 -0.68 45.11 -40.79
C ALA A 158 -0.41 45.29 -42.29
N LYS A 159 -1.10 44.53 -43.15
CA LYS A 159 -1.03 44.68 -44.61
C LYS A 159 -1.60 46.03 -45.06
N GLU A 160 -2.72 46.46 -44.47
CA GLU A 160 -3.38 47.73 -44.79
C GLU A 160 -2.64 48.94 -44.19
N TRP A 161 -2.05 48.82 -43.00
CA TRP A 161 -1.48 49.95 -42.26
C TRP A 161 0.04 50.08 -42.31
N HIS A 162 0.78 48.98 -42.49
CA HIS A 162 2.24 48.94 -42.33
C HIS A 162 3.02 48.45 -43.57
N GLN A 163 2.39 48.35 -44.74
CA GLN A 163 3.00 47.85 -45.99
C GLN A 163 3.74 46.49 -45.82
N GLY A 164 3.29 45.65 -44.88
CA GLY A 164 3.67 44.23 -44.81
C GLY A 164 5.09 43.86 -44.37
N ARG A 165 5.88 44.78 -43.77
CA ARG A 165 7.31 44.51 -43.49
C ARG A 165 7.62 43.63 -42.27
N TYR A 166 6.71 43.49 -41.31
CA TYR A 166 7.03 42.86 -40.00
C TYR A 166 6.77 41.33 -39.90
N THR A 167 6.13 40.70 -40.89
CA THR A 167 5.60 39.32 -40.74
C THR A 167 6.25 38.26 -41.63
N LEU A 168 7.14 38.60 -42.56
CA LEU A 168 7.60 37.68 -43.62
C LEU A 168 8.61 36.61 -43.18
N MET A 169 9.54 36.91 -42.26
CA MET A 169 10.63 35.97 -41.90
C MET A 169 10.16 34.85 -40.97
N ASP A 170 9.41 35.16 -39.91
CA ASP A 170 8.91 34.15 -38.97
C ASP A 170 7.80 33.26 -39.58
N THR A 171 7.02 33.81 -40.52
CA THR A 171 6.01 33.04 -41.26
C THR A 171 6.64 32.06 -42.26
N GLN A 172 7.74 32.42 -42.93
CA GLN A 172 8.47 31.50 -43.81
C GLN A 172 9.09 30.31 -43.04
N ARG A 173 9.62 30.56 -41.84
CA ARG A 173 10.17 29.49 -40.99
C ARG A 173 9.07 28.54 -40.51
N THR A 174 7.95 29.07 -40.03
CA THR A 174 6.83 28.23 -39.60
C THR A 174 6.17 27.50 -40.76
N GLN A 175 6.09 28.11 -41.94
CA GLN A 175 5.55 27.48 -43.15
C GLN A 175 6.43 26.35 -43.68
N SER A 176 7.75 26.52 -43.67
CA SER A 176 8.69 25.46 -44.07
C SER A 176 8.66 24.27 -43.09
N GLN A 177 8.54 24.52 -41.78
CA GLN A 177 8.33 23.47 -40.78
C GLN A 177 7.01 22.73 -40.98
N LEU A 178 5.91 23.45 -41.25
CA LEU A 178 4.61 22.82 -41.53
C LEU A 178 4.66 21.95 -42.79
N GLN A 179 5.32 22.41 -43.85
CA GLN A 179 5.51 21.62 -45.07
C GLN A 179 6.33 20.34 -44.83
N GLN A 180 7.35 20.39 -43.98
CA GLN A 180 8.12 19.21 -43.59
C GLN A 180 7.23 18.19 -42.85
N TYR A 181 6.47 18.63 -41.85
CA TYR A 181 5.56 17.74 -41.13
C TYR A 181 4.43 17.20 -42.02
N GLU A 182 3.89 18.01 -42.93
CA GLU A 182 2.89 17.57 -43.89
C GLU A 182 3.45 16.50 -44.84
N GLN A 183 4.69 16.63 -45.31
CA GLN A 183 5.35 15.63 -46.15
C GLN A 183 5.63 14.31 -45.41
N GLU A 184 5.99 14.37 -44.14
CA GLU A 184 6.18 13.19 -43.27
C GLU A 184 4.86 12.46 -42.97
N LEU A 185 3.76 13.22 -42.86
CA LEU A 185 2.42 12.68 -42.61
C LEU A 185 1.69 12.25 -43.90
N ASN A 186 2.12 12.73 -45.07
CA ASN A 186 1.44 12.51 -46.34
C ASN A 186 1.44 11.02 -46.70
N PRO A 187 0.27 10.39 -46.92
CA PRO A 187 0.20 8.98 -47.32
C PRO A 187 0.76 8.66 -48.70
N LEU A 188 1.08 9.69 -49.51
CA LEU A 188 1.60 9.54 -50.87
C LEU A 188 3.14 9.55 -50.94
N SER A 189 3.84 9.90 -49.84
CA SER A 189 5.29 9.77 -49.77
C SER A 189 5.64 8.31 -49.48
N GLY A 190 6.53 7.71 -50.28
CA GLY A 190 6.93 6.31 -50.11
C GLY A 190 7.49 6.08 -48.70
N GLY A 191 6.72 5.39 -47.85
CA GLY A 191 7.05 5.18 -46.44
C GLY A 191 6.28 6.05 -45.42
N GLY A 192 5.21 6.73 -45.84
CA GLY A 192 4.35 7.57 -45.00
C GLY A 192 3.65 6.82 -43.86
N LEU A 193 3.13 7.59 -42.90
CA LEU A 193 2.52 7.07 -41.66
C LEU A 193 1.39 6.05 -41.92
N LYS A 194 0.60 6.26 -42.98
CA LYS A 194 -0.50 5.35 -43.36
C LYS A 194 0.01 3.96 -43.70
N ASP A 195 1.06 3.83 -44.51
CA ASP A 195 1.63 2.54 -44.89
C ASP A 195 2.27 1.84 -43.69
N ARG A 196 2.88 2.59 -42.77
CA ARG A 196 3.42 2.04 -41.52
C ARG A 196 2.32 1.56 -40.58
N VAL A 197 1.23 2.31 -40.45
CA VAL A 197 0.06 1.92 -39.66
C VAL A 197 -0.63 0.71 -40.29
N ASP A 198 -0.78 0.67 -41.62
CA ASP A 198 -1.35 -0.47 -42.33
C ASP A 198 -0.44 -1.71 -42.25
N ALA A 199 0.89 -1.54 -42.32
CA ALA A 199 1.84 -2.61 -42.10
C ALA A 199 1.78 -3.14 -40.66
N LEU A 200 1.72 -2.27 -39.65
CA LEU A 200 1.56 -2.65 -38.25
C LEU A 200 0.20 -3.31 -37.99
N ALA A 201 -0.87 -2.82 -38.60
CA ALA A 201 -2.21 -3.42 -38.50
C ALA A 201 -2.24 -4.81 -39.16
N ARG A 202 -1.57 -4.98 -40.31
CA ARG A 202 -1.39 -6.29 -40.96
C ARG A 202 -0.57 -7.23 -40.09
N LEU A 203 0.54 -6.77 -39.50
CA LEU A 203 1.36 -7.55 -38.58
C LEU A 203 0.61 -7.92 -37.29
N ALA A 204 -0.21 -7.02 -36.74
CA ALA A 204 -1.05 -7.29 -35.59
C ALA A 204 -2.13 -8.34 -35.91
N ARG A 205 -2.73 -8.27 -37.10
CA ARG A 205 -3.68 -9.29 -37.60
C ARG A 205 -3.01 -10.65 -37.85
N LEU A 206 -1.76 -10.66 -38.32
CA LEU A 206 -0.99 -11.89 -38.52
C LEU A 206 -0.51 -12.50 -37.19
N ARG A 207 -0.12 -11.67 -36.22
CA ARG A 207 0.20 -12.11 -34.84
C ARG A 207 -1.04 -12.62 -34.12
N LYS A 208 -2.21 -12.04 -34.42
CA LYS A 208 -3.53 -12.52 -34.03
C LYS A 208 -4.12 -13.48 -35.07
N GLY A 209 -3.27 -14.29 -35.73
CA GLY A 209 -3.61 -15.22 -36.80
C GLY A 209 -4.85 -16.08 -36.52
N PRO A 210 -5.39 -16.80 -37.53
CA PRO A 210 -6.76 -17.27 -37.55
C PRO A 210 -7.10 -18.21 -36.39
N GLN A 211 -7.48 -17.64 -35.25
CA GLN A 211 -8.26 -18.30 -34.21
C GLN A 211 -9.72 -18.36 -34.70
N ALA A 212 -9.92 -19.13 -35.76
CA ALA A 212 -11.22 -19.57 -36.24
C ALA A 212 -11.24 -21.10 -36.21
N GLY A 213 -11.09 -21.63 -35.01
CA GLY A 213 -11.37 -23.02 -34.65
C GLY A 213 -11.92 -23.02 -33.21
N PRO A 214 -12.85 -23.92 -32.84
CA PRO A 214 -13.57 -23.90 -31.56
C PRO A 214 -12.70 -24.45 -30.41
N GLN A 215 -11.40 -24.19 -30.44
CA GLN A 215 -10.50 -24.43 -29.33
C GLN A 215 -10.06 -23.06 -28.85
N GLY A 216 -10.48 -22.73 -27.63
CA GLY A 216 -10.14 -21.48 -26.96
C GLY A 216 -8.62 -21.22 -26.94
N PRO A 217 -8.19 -20.06 -26.41
CA PRO A 217 -6.77 -19.79 -26.25
C PRO A 217 -6.09 -21.01 -25.62
N PRO A 218 -4.87 -21.40 -26.05
CA PRO A 218 -4.16 -22.51 -25.44
C PRO A 218 -4.17 -22.23 -23.94
N GLN A 219 -4.86 -23.10 -23.18
CA GLN A 219 -4.76 -23.08 -21.74
C GLN A 219 -3.30 -23.39 -21.48
N ILE A 220 -2.53 -22.33 -21.22
CA ILE A 220 -1.28 -22.41 -20.50
C ILE A 220 -1.66 -23.23 -19.28
N GLY A 221 -1.18 -24.49 -19.25
CA GLY A 221 -1.51 -25.42 -18.18
C GLY A 221 -1.35 -24.69 -16.86
N LEU A 222 -2.35 -24.85 -15.97
CA LEU A 222 -2.42 -24.16 -14.69
C LEU A 222 -1.01 -24.12 -14.10
N ALA A 223 -0.35 -22.96 -14.17
CA ALA A 223 0.82 -22.73 -13.35
C ALA A 223 0.35 -22.92 -11.92
N ASP A 224 1.09 -23.71 -11.14
CA ASP A 224 0.69 -23.97 -9.76
C ASP A 224 0.42 -22.63 -9.07
N GLN A 225 -0.71 -22.57 -8.39
CA GLN A 225 -1.22 -21.31 -7.84
C GLN A 225 -0.22 -20.68 -6.85
N GLU A 226 0.65 -21.50 -6.26
CA GLU A 226 1.77 -21.10 -5.40
C GLU A 226 2.89 -20.41 -6.20
N ASP A 227 3.29 -20.96 -7.36
CA ASP A 227 4.28 -20.32 -8.25
C ASP A 227 3.79 -18.95 -8.76
N LEU A 228 2.49 -18.83 -9.02
CA LEU A 228 1.88 -17.56 -9.41
C LEU A 228 1.88 -16.52 -8.28
N VAL A 229 1.74 -16.95 -7.02
CA VAL A 229 1.83 -16.07 -5.84
C VAL A 229 3.27 -15.61 -5.64
N GLU A 230 4.25 -16.49 -5.81
CA GLU A 230 5.67 -16.13 -5.71
C GLU A 230 6.06 -15.14 -6.82
N VAL A 231 5.65 -15.39 -8.06
CA VAL A 231 5.85 -14.47 -9.19
C VAL A 231 5.14 -13.13 -8.94
N TYR A 232 3.94 -13.14 -8.37
CA TYR A 232 3.24 -11.91 -8.00
C TYR A 232 4.01 -11.10 -6.95
N HIS A 233 4.50 -11.73 -5.88
CA HIS A 233 5.29 -11.04 -4.85
C HIS A 233 6.61 -10.50 -5.41
N PHE A 234 7.28 -11.28 -6.26
CA PHE A 234 8.49 -10.84 -6.95
C PHE A 234 8.22 -9.61 -7.84
N LEU A 235 7.15 -9.65 -8.65
CA LEU A 235 6.73 -8.53 -9.49
C LEU A 235 6.32 -7.31 -8.66
N GLN A 236 5.63 -7.51 -7.54
CA GLN A 236 5.25 -6.44 -6.62
C GLN A 236 6.50 -5.75 -6.05
N GLY A 237 7.51 -6.52 -5.61
CA GLY A 237 8.79 -5.99 -5.15
C GLY A 237 9.51 -5.17 -6.22
N HIS A 238 9.48 -5.62 -7.48
CA HIS A 238 10.03 -4.87 -8.60
C HIS A 238 9.26 -3.59 -8.91
N VAL A 239 7.93 -3.60 -8.84
CA VAL A 239 7.09 -2.41 -9.05
C VAL A 239 7.35 -1.38 -7.96
N ASP A 240 7.43 -1.81 -6.70
CA ASP A 240 7.69 -0.91 -5.58
C ASP A 240 9.12 -0.34 -5.63
N GLY A 241 10.11 -1.16 -6.01
CA GLY A 241 11.47 -0.70 -6.28
C GLY A 241 11.54 0.31 -7.44
N ALA A 242 10.81 0.06 -8.53
CA ALA A 242 10.74 0.98 -9.67
C ALA A 242 10.06 2.31 -9.29
N ARG A 243 9.02 2.28 -8.45
CA ARG A 243 8.38 3.49 -7.91
C ARG A 243 9.35 4.30 -7.05
N ALA A 244 10.06 3.65 -6.13
CA ALA A 244 11.07 4.30 -5.30
C ALA A 244 12.16 4.97 -6.17
N MET A 245 12.63 4.28 -7.22
CA MET A 245 13.61 4.82 -8.15
C MET A 245 13.05 5.99 -8.98
N GLN A 246 11.80 5.91 -9.44
CA GLN A 246 11.16 7.04 -10.14
C GLN A 246 11.04 8.27 -9.23
N ASP A 247 10.74 8.08 -7.96
CA ASP A 247 10.62 9.19 -7.01
C ASP A 247 11.97 9.82 -6.69
N THR A 248 13.05 9.03 -6.56
CA THR A 248 14.40 9.58 -6.41
C THR A 248 14.84 10.35 -7.65
N VAL A 249 14.58 9.82 -8.86
CA VAL A 249 14.86 10.52 -10.12
C VAL A 249 14.07 11.82 -10.25
N ARG A 250 12.78 11.83 -9.85
CA ARG A 250 11.96 13.06 -9.85
C ARG A 250 12.49 14.09 -8.86
N ARG A 251 12.93 13.68 -7.68
CA ARG A 251 13.57 14.57 -6.69
C ARG A 251 14.87 15.13 -7.23
N LEU A 252 15.77 14.29 -7.74
CA LEU A 252 17.02 14.71 -8.37
C LEU A 252 16.79 15.68 -9.54
N LYS A 253 15.79 15.42 -10.38
CA LYS A 253 15.44 16.33 -11.46
C LYS A 253 14.99 17.69 -10.93
N ARG A 254 14.15 17.73 -9.88
CA ARG A 254 13.72 18.98 -9.23
C ARG A 254 14.91 19.71 -8.62
N ASP A 255 15.78 19.00 -7.91
CA ASP A 255 16.96 19.57 -7.26
C ASP A 255 17.93 20.14 -8.29
N MET A 256 18.17 19.43 -9.41
CA MET A 256 18.96 19.96 -10.54
C MET A 256 18.32 21.21 -11.16
N THR A 257 16.99 21.24 -11.37
CA THR A 257 16.33 22.45 -11.86
C THR A 257 16.45 23.60 -10.87
N MET A 258 16.32 23.36 -9.56
CA MET A 258 16.50 24.40 -8.54
C MET A 258 17.95 24.90 -8.46
N MET A 259 18.95 24.04 -8.63
CA MET A 259 20.35 24.46 -8.70
C MET A 259 20.64 25.28 -9.97
N MET A 260 20.08 24.89 -11.12
CA MET A 260 20.26 25.63 -12.38
C MET A 260 19.50 26.96 -12.41
N GLU A 261 18.35 27.06 -11.74
CA GLU A 261 17.60 28.32 -11.63
C GLU A 261 18.09 29.21 -10.48
N GLY A 262 18.56 28.62 -9.38
CA GLY A 262 19.14 29.31 -8.22
C GLY A 262 20.50 29.91 -8.51
N GLY A 263 21.37 29.21 -9.24
CA GLY A 263 22.66 29.74 -9.71
C GLY A 263 22.53 30.90 -10.71
N ARG A 264 21.31 31.14 -11.23
CA ARG A 264 21.05 32.25 -12.17
C ARG A 264 20.57 33.53 -11.47
N ARG A 265 20.24 33.48 -10.18
CA ARG A 265 19.79 34.66 -9.42
C ARG A 265 20.93 35.39 -8.69
N ASP A 266 22.03 34.71 -8.41
CA ASP A 266 23.14 35.30 -7.65
C ASP A 266 24.15 36.07 -8.53
N ASP A 267 24.10 35.92 -9.86
CA ASP A 267 24.98 36.64 -10.82
C ASP A 267 24.39 37.97 -11.35
N THR A 268 23.22 38.40 -10.86
CA THR A 268 22.64 39.73 -11.20
C THR A 268 22.54 40.69 -10.00
N GLY A 269 23.22 40.38 -8.90
CA GLY A 269 23.42 41.30 -7.78
C GLY A 269 24.67 42.15 -8.01
N ALA A 270 24.46 43.33 -8.61
CA ALA A 270 25.40 44.45 -8.61
C ALA A 270 25.72 44.94 -7.19
#